data_AF-A0A2E9Z4K8-F1
#
_entry.id   AF-A0A2E9Z4K8-F1
#
_cell.length_a   1.000
_cell.length_b   1.000
_cell.length_c   1.000
_cell.angle_alpha   90.00
_cell.angle_beta   90.00
_cell.angle_gamma   90.00
#
_symmetry.space_group_name_H-M   'P 1'
#
loop_
_entity.id
_entity.type
_entity.pdbx_description
1 polymer ?
#
loop_
_entity_poly.entity_id
_entity_poly.type
_entity_poly.pdbx_seq_one_letter_code
_entity_poly.pdbx_strand_id
1 'polypeptide(L)'
;MNVMQMGQLVLSRAPLPVGNREKSVLRPEKPARTRGVFHRMERPSNGMTFLVSFLTYLVGIFPSMVYALPTGGSVQAGPVSINQVSESQLNILQSSDKAIIDWNSFSIADGEQVNFQLPSSNSVTLNRVTGNDPSSIFGKLTSNGNLMPINRNGILFGNGAEVDVQFKDFSKNLSNH
;
A
#
# COMPACT_ATOMS: atom_id res chain seq x y z
N MET A 1 42.47 23.33 -59.32
CA MET A 1 43.42 24.06 -60.20
C MET A 1 42.77 25.35 -60.63
N ASN A 2 43.54 26.46 -60.64
CA ASN A 2 43.25 27.85 -61.06
C ASN A 2 42.26 27.97 -62.24
N VAL A 3 41.57 29.11 -62.47
CA VAL A 3 42.15 30.41 -62.87
C VAL A 3 41.13 31.56 -62.69
N MET A 4 41.64 32.71 -62.20
CA MET A 4 41.37 34.15 -62.45
C MET A 4 39.99 34.60 -62.98
N GLN A 5 39.48 35.80 -62.70
CA GLN A 5 40.15 37.07 -63.00
C GLN A 5 39.36 38.27 -62.43
N MET A 6 40.11 39.22 -61.88
CA MET A 6 39.66 40.57 -61.51
C MET A 6 39.49 41.43 -62.77
N GLY A 7 38.43 42.23 -62.80
CA GLY A 7 38.24 43.33 -63.76
C GLY A 7 37.84 44.61 -63.02
N GLN A 8 38.73 45.59 -63.07
CA GLN A 8 38.63 46.96 -62.55
C GLN A 8 38.05 47.88 -63.65
N LEU A 9 37.35 48.97 -63.30
CA LEU A 9 37.15 50.24 -64.06
C LEU A 9 36.14 51.11 -63.26
N VAL A 10 36.52 52.12 -62.46
CA VAL A 10 37.05 53.47 -62.75
C VAL A 10 36.04 54.43 -63.42
N LEU A 11 35.42 55.24 -62.55
CA LEU A 11 35.10 56.69 -62.61
C LEU A 11 34.37 57.35 -63.81
N SER A 12 33.30 58.12 -63.50
CA SER A 12 33.09 59.53 -63.91
C SER A 12 31.61 59.97 -63.67
N ARG A 13 31.29 60.65 -62.55
CA ARG A 13 30.96 62.09 -62.38
C ARG A 13 29.77 62.68 -63.18
N ALA A 14 28.76 63.18 -62.47
CA ALA A 14 27.98 64.40 -62.78
C ALA A 14 27.13 64.86 -61.54
N PRO A 15 26.72 66.14 -61.44
CA PRO A 15 26.62 66.90 -60.19
C PRO A 15 25.22 67.02 -59.54
N LEU A 16 25.24 67.39 -58.26
CA LEU A 16 24.09 67.53 -57.34
C LEU A 16 23.22 68.77 -57.62
N PRO A 17 21.89 68.67 -57.47
CA PRO A 17 21.06 69.83 -57.14
C PRO A 17 20.83 69.91 -55.62
N VAL A 18 20.98 71.14 -55.13
CA VAL A 18 20.79 71.60 -53.75
C VAL A 18 19.32 71.46 -53.33
N GLY A 19 19.08 70.69 -52.27
CA GLY A 19 17.81 70.61 -51.56
C GLY A 19 18.05 70.77 -50.06
N ASN A 20 17.34 71.74 -49.48
CA ASN A 20 17.41 72.29 -48.13
C ASN A 20 17.98 71.42 -46.98
N ARG A 21 18.83 72.08 -46.18
CA ARG A 21 19.19 71.64 -44.82
C ARG A 21 17.95 71.61 -43.93
N GLU A 22 17.69 70.46 -43.33
CA GLU A 22 17.26 70.39 -41.94
C GLU A 22 17.96 69.21 -41.26
N LYS A 23 18.78 69.53 -40.26
CA LYS A 23 19.43 68.55 -39.39
C LYS A 23 18.37 68.01 -38.43
N SER A 24 17.83 66.81 -38.66
CA SER A 24 17.08 66.08 -37.62
C SER A 24 17.95 64.97 -37.02
N VAL A 25 18.66 65.39 -35.98
CA VAL A 25 19.04 64.65 -34.77
C VAL A 25 18.72 63.14 -34.79
N LEU A 26 19.76 62.31 -34.73
CA LEU A 26 19.68 60.88 -34.42
C LEU A 26 18.83 60.66 -33.16
N ARG A 27 17.65 60.06 -33.32
CA ARG A 27 16.87 59.56 -32.19
C ARG A 27 17.50 58.27 -31.68
N PRO A 28 17.78 58.11 -30.38
CA PRO A 28 18.10 56.80 -29.83
C PRO A 28 16.86 55.92 -29.90
N GLU A 29 16.99 54.73 -30.49
CA GLU A 29 15.97 53.69 -30.36
C GLU A 29 15.81 53.32 -28.88
N LYS A 30 14.56 53.28 -28.43
CA LYS A 30 14.19 52.88 -27.07
C LYS A 30 14.28 51.34 -27.00
N PRO A 31 14.94 50.74 -25.99
CA PRO A 31 15.08 49.29 -25.95
C PRO A 31 13.70 48.65 -25.80
N ALA A 32 13.42 47.67 -26.67
CA ALA A 32 12.25 46.81 -26.58
C ALA A 32 12.26 46.08 -25.24
N ARG A 33 11.31 46.42 -24.37
CA ARG A 33 11.16 45.83 -23.05
C ARG A 33 10.47 44.47 -23.19
N THR A 34 11.24 43.40 -23.24
CA THR A 34 10.71 42.02 -23.14
C THR A 34 10.00 41.87 -21.79
N ARG A 35 8.67 41.90 -21.80
CA ARG A 35 7.85 41.57 -20.62
C ARG A 35 7.94 40.06 -20.40
N GLY A 36 8.73 39.65 -19.41
CA GLY A 36 8.65 38.29 -18.88
C GLY A 36 7.24 38.05 -18.35
N VAL A 37 6.54 37.06 -18.92
CA VAL A 37 5.24 36.60 -18.43
C VAL A 37 5.50 35.72 -17.21
N PHE A 38 5.82 36.36 -16.09
CA PHE A 38 5.71 35.70 -14.80
C PHE A 38 4.23 35.36 -14.59
N HIS A 39 3.88 34.08 -14.64
CA HIS A 39 2.57 33.62 -14.20
C HIS A 39 2.47 33.95 -12.72
N ARG A 40 1.69 34.98 -12.41
CA ARG A 40 1.36 35.36 -11.05
C ARG A 40 0.53 34.23 -10.46
N MET A 41 1.13 33.42 -9.60
CA MET A 41 0.41 32.43 -8.81
C MET A 41 -0.58 33.18 -7.92
N GLU A 42 -1.85 33.24 -8.32
CA GLU A 42 -2.88 33.86 -7.52
C GLU A 42 -3.07 33.03 -6.25
N ARG A 43 -3.05 33.69 -5.10
CA ARG A 43 -3.21 33.01 -3.81
C ARG A 43 -4.61 32.38 -3.79
N PRO A 44 -4.73 31.10 -3.41
CA PRO A 44 -6.03 30.44 -3.37
C PRO A 44 -6.97 31.21 -2.43
N SER A 45 -8.22 31.39 -2.85
CA SER A 45 -9.23 32.03 -2.00
C SER A 45 -9.48 31.18 -0.76
N ASN A 46 -9.86 31.81 0.35
CA ASN A 46 -10.17 31.10 1.59
C ASN A 46 -11.20 29.98 1.34
N GLY A 47 -12.17 30.22 0.45
CA GLY A 47 -13.15 29.21 0.02
C GLY A 47 -12.51 27.98 -0.64
N MET A 48 -11.51 28.17 -1.51
CA MET A 48 -10.77 27.07 -2.14
C MET A 48 -10.00 26.25 -1.09
N THR A 49 -9.35 26.92 -0.13
CA THR A 49 -8.65 26.22 0.97
C THR A 49 -9.60 25.46 1.89
N PHE A 50 -10.80 26.01 2.16
CA PHE A 50 -11.84 25.31 2.90
C PHE A 50 -12.37 24.08 2.13
N LEU A 51 -12.59 24.21 0.82
CA LEU A 51 -13.11 23.12 -0.02
C LEU A 51 -12.11 21.98 -0.14
N VAL A 52 -10.82 22.30 -0.32
CA VAL A 52 -9.75 21.29 -0.33
C VAL A 52 -9.62 20.62 1.04
N SER A 53 -9.70 21.37 2.14
CA SER A 53 -9.61 20.80 3.48
C SER A 53 -10.81 19.90 3.83
N PHE A 54 -12.01 20.32 3.43
CA PHE A 54 -13.24 19.54 3.62
C PHE A 54 -13.25 18.25 2.79
N LEU A 55 -12.79 18.31 1.54
CA LEU A 55 -12.63 17.13 0.69
C LEU A 55 -11.57 16.16 1.23
N THR A 56 -10.45 16.69 1.76
CA THR A 56 -9.41 15.87 2.41
C THR A 56 -9.93 15.16 3.66
N TYR A 57 -10.77 15.84 4.45
CA TYR A 57 -11.41 15.26 5.63
C TYR A 57 -12.42 14.16 5.27
N LEU A 58 -13.18 14.33 4.19
CA LEU A 58 -14.16 13.34 3.70
C LEU A 58 -13.53 12.02 3.22
N VAL A 59 -12.31 12.05 2.69
CA VAL A 59 -11.62 10.84 2.21
C VAL A 59 -10.93 10.07 3.36
N GLY A 60 -10.64 10.72 4.49
CA GLY A 60 -9.85 10.16 5.59
C GLY A 60 -10.60 9.31 6.62
N ILE A 61 -11.93 9.15 6.53
CA ILE A 61 -12.76 8.52 7.58
C ILE A 61 -13.62 7.38 7.01
N PHE A 62 -13.05 6.56 6.12
CA PHE A 62 -13.64 5.26 5.85
C PHE A 62 -13.01 4.27 6.83
N PRO A 63 -13.72 3.77 7.86
CA PRO A 63 -13.26 2.60 8.59
C PRO A 63 -13.16 1.47 7.57
N SER A 64 -11.95 1.09 7.19
CA SER A 64 -11.73 -0.18 6.51
C SER A 64 -12.26 -1.27 7.44
N MET A 65 -13.19 -2.09 6.97
CA MET A 65 -13.47 -3.35 7.64
C MET A 65 -12.18 -4.15 7.59
N VAL A 66 -11.47 -4.23 8.72
CA VAL A 66 -10.32 -5.11 8.85
C VAL A 66 -10.90 -6.49 9.06
N TYR A 67 -10.99 -7.27 7.98
CA TYR A 67 -11.13 -8.70 8.09
C TYR A 67 -9.95 -9.23 8.90
N ALA A 68 -10.22 -9.85 10.05
CA ALA A 68 -9.25 -10.22 11.06
C ALA A 68 -8.98 -11.73 11.05
N LEU A 69 -8.81 -12.33 9.87
CA LEU A 69 -8.26 -13.68 9.76
C LEU A 69 -6.86 -13.75 10.41
N PRO A 70 -6.42 -14.94 10.88
CA PRO A 70 -5.07 -15.10 11.40
C PRO A 70 -4.00 -14.62 10.42
N THR A 71 -2.99 -13.89 10.90
CA THR A 71 -1.95 -13.30 10.05
C THR A 71 -0.54 -13.72 10.47
N GLY A 72 0.39 -13.68 9.50
CA GLY A 72 1.79 -13.99 9.74
C GLY A 72 2.05 -15.46 10.09
N GLY A 73 1.24 -16.38 9.56
CA GLY A 73 1.41 -17.82 9.79
C GLY A 73 2.75 -18.34 9.28
N SER A 74 3.51 -18.99 10.16
CA SER A 74 4.82 -19.58 9.88
C SER A 74 4.90 -20.99 10.45
N VAL A 75 5.00 -21.98 9.56
CA VAL A 75 5.06 -23.39 9.93
C VAL A 75 6.43 -23.73 10.50
N GLN A 76 6.48 -24.13 11.77
CA GLN A 76 7.73 -24.45 12.48
C GLN A 76 8.06 -25.93 12.44
N ALA A 77 7.03 -26.80 12.40
CA ALA A 77 7.20 -28.24 12.34
C ALA A 77 5.97 -28.90 11.72
N GLY A 78 6.18 -30.02 11.03
CA GLY A 78 5.14 -30.77 10.33
C GLY A 78 4.68 -30.08 9.04
N PRO A 79 4.51 -30.80 7.91
CA PRO A 79 3.99 -30.21 6.69
C PRO A 79 2.56 -29.68 6.87
N VAL A 80 2.39 -28.38 6.65
CA VAL A 80 1.12 -27.66 6.67
C VAL A 80 1.08 -26.67 5.52
N SER A 81 -0.08 -26.58 4.85
CA SER A 81 -0.39 -25.56 3.85
C SER A 81 -1.45 -24.62 4.41
N ILE A 82 -1.19 -23.31 4.35
CA ILE A 82 -2.08 -22.25 4.83
C ILE A 82 -2.63 -21.54 3.60
N ASN A 83 -3.92 -21.72 3.31
CA ASN A 83 -4.57 -21.28 2.09
C ASN A 83 -5.73 -20.36 2.41
N GLN A 84 -5.57 -19.07 2.15
CA GLN A 84 -6.68 -18.12 2.23
C GLN A 84 -7.53 -18.25 0.96
N VAL A 85 -8.76 -18.72 1.12
CA VAL A 85 -9.68 -19.02 0.00
C VAL A 85 -10.47 -17.78 -0.41
N SER A 86 -10.75 -16.90 0.54
CA SER A 86 -11.42 -15.62 0.33
C SER A 86 -10.97 -14.61 1.40
N GLU A 87 -11.48 -13.38 1.34
CA GLU A 87 -11.24 -12.37 2.38
C GLU A 87 -11.70 -12.82 3.78
N SER A 88 -12.69 -13.72 3.87
CA SER A 88 -13.29 -14.18 5.12
C SER A 88 -13.07 -15.66 5.43
N GLN A 89 -12.29 -16.40 4.63
CA GLN A 89 -12.07 -17.83 4.82
C GLN A 89 -10.60 -18.25 4.70
N LEU A 90 -10.10 -18.91 5.74
CA LEU A 90 -8.76 -19.51 5.81
C LEU A 90 -8.86 -21.02 5.99
N ASN A 91 -8.23 -21.79 5.09
CA ASN A 91 -8.12 -23.24 5.21
C ASN A 91 -6.68 -23.64 5.53
N ILE A 92 -6.51 -24.49 6.53
CA ILE A 92 -5.22 -24.98 6.99
C ILE A 92 -5.21 -26.50 6.81
N LEU A 93 -4.34 -26.97 5.91
CA LEU A 93 -4.24 -28.37 5.51
C LEU A 93 -2.95 -28.95 6.07
N GLN A 94 -3.07 -29.85 7.04
CA GLN A 94 -1.94 -30.56 7.64
C GLN A 94 -1.88 -31.98 7.11
N SER A 95 -0.70 -32.43 6.69
CA SER A 95 -0.48 -33.79 6.17
C SER A 95 0.30 -34.71 7.11
N SER A 96 0.62 -34.24 8.32
CA SER A 96 1.33 -34.99 9.36
C SER A 96 0.51 -35.14 10.63
N ASP A 97 0.87 -36.07 11.51
CA ASP A 97 0.15 -36.28 12.78
C ASP A 97 0.33 -35.13 13.78
N LYS A 98 1.43 -34.39 13.68
CA LYS A 98 1.74 -33.27 14.57
C LYS A 98 2.32 -32.13 13.77
N ALA A 99 1.81 -30.92 13.98
CA ALA A 99 2.43 -29.72 13.46
C ALA A 99 2.44 -28.57 14.48
N ILE A 100 3.29 -27.59 14.22
CA ILE A 100 3.40 -26.34 14.98
C ILE A 100 3.35 -25.19 13.98
N ILE A 101 2.45 -24.24 14.23
CA ILE A 101 2.31 -23.01 13.45
C ILE A 101 2.43 -21.84 14.40
N ASP A 102 3.38 -20.95 14.12
CA ASP A 102 3.49 -19.65 14.77
C ASP A 102 2.68 -18.62 13.99
N TRP A 103 2.01 -17.73 14.71
CA TRP A 103 1.16 -16.68 14.16
C TRP A 103 1.56 -15.33 14.76
N ASN A 104 1.60 -14.27 13.96
CA ASN A 104 1.71 -12.91 14.51
C ASN A 104 0.42 -12.55 15.26
N SER A 105 -0.74 -12.85 14.66
CA SER A 105 -2.04 -12.75 15.31
C SER A 105 -2.91 -13.93 14.91
N PHE A 106 -3.75 -14.38 15.83
CA PHE A 106 -4.77 -15.40 15.56
C PHE A 106 -6.09 -14.90 16.14
N SER A 107 -6.85 -14.19 15.32
CA SER A 107 -8.21 -13.76 15.58
C SER A 107 -9.09 -14.25 14.45
N ILE A 108 -10.41 -14.25 14.67
CA ILE A 108 -11.42 -14.61 13.69
C ILE A 108 -12.62 -13.69 13.96
N ALA A 109 -12.86 -12.70 13.11
CA ALA A 109 -13.98 -11.78 13.28
C ALA A 109 -15.33 -12.44 12.98
N ASP A 110 -16.42 -11.79 13.35
CA ASP A 110 -17.77 -12.22 12.96
C ASP A 110 -17.89 -12.31 11.43
N GLY A 111 -18.56 -13.36 10.93
CA GLY A 111 -18.64 -13.67 9.51
C GLY A 111 -17.39 -14.31 8.88
N GLU A 112 -16.30 -14.47 9.64
CA GLU A 112 -15.08 -15.15 9.18
C GLU A 112 -15.00 -16.61 9.61
N GLN A 113 -14.20 -17.39 8.90
CA GLN A 113 -14.02 -18.81 9.18
C GLN A 113 -12.57 -19.26 9.00
N VAL A 114 -12.09 -20.07 9.96
CA VAL A 114 -10.85 -20.82 9.86
C VAL A 114 -11.16 -22.32 9.97
N ASN A 115 -10.72 -23.10 8.98
CA ASN A 115 -10.95 -24.54 8.93
C ASN A 115 -9.63 -25.31 8.91
N PHE A 116 -9.46 -26.24 9.86
CA PHE A 116 -8.32 -27.13 9.93
C PHE A 116 -8.69 -28.53 9.41
N GLN A 117 -7.97 -29.00 8.40
CA GLN A 117 -8.05 -30.37 7.90
C GLN A 117 -6.74 -31.09 8.19
N LEU A 118 -6.79 -32.01 9.16
CA LEU A 118 -5.69 -32.85 9.60
C LEU A 118 -5.88 -34.28 9.06
N PRO A 119 -4.84 -35.14 9.09
CA PRO A 119 -4.94 -36.50 8.55
C PRO A 119 -5.94 -37.40 9.28
N SER A 120 -6.14 -37.17 10.59
CA SER A 120 -7.09 -37.94 11.41
C SER A 120 -7.57 -37.14 12.62
N SER A 121 -8.60 -37.66 13.30
CA SER A 121 -9.10 -37.11 14.56
C SER A 121 -8.08 -37.17 15.71
N ASN A 122 -7.05 -38.01 15.61
CA ASN A 122 -5.99 -38.13 16.61
C ASN A 122 -4.80 -37.19 16.37
N SER A 123 -4.71 -36.63 15.16
CA SER A 123 -3.66 -35.69 14.81
C SER A 123 -3.84 -34.37 15.56
N VAL A 124 -2.77 -33.60 15.74
CA VAL A 124 -2.76 -32.37 16.53
C VAL A 124 -2.00 -31.23 15.84
N THR A 125 -2.50 -30.01 16.01
CA THR A 125 -1.80 -28.78 15.62
C THR A 125 -1.65 -27.86 16.82
N LEU A 126 -0.42 -27.44 17.11
CA LEU A 126 -0.14 -26.33 18.03
C LEU A 126 -0.18 -25.01 17.25
N ASN A 127 -1.09 -24.12 17.61
CA ASN A 127 -1.18 -22.77 17.07
C ASN A 127 -0.71 -21.79 18.14
N ARG A 128 0.45 -21.15 17.93
CA ARG A 128 1.06 -20.24 18.90
C ARG A 128 1.10 -18.82 18.39
N VAL A 129 0.44 -17.91 19.11
CA VAL A 129 0.56 -16.48 18.85
C VAL A 129 1.83 -15.93 19.50
N THR A 130 2.65 -15.27 18.69
CA THR A 130 3.93 -14.65 19.10
C THR A 130 3.86 -13.13 19.17
N GLY A 131 2.84 -12.52 18.58
CA GLY A 131 2.56 -11.08 18.68
C GLY A 131 2.03 -10.65 20.05
N ASN A 132 1.66 -9.38 20.14
CA ASN A 132 1.35 -8.71 21.41
C ASN A 132 -0.15 -8.61 21.71
N ASP A 133 -1.01 -8.93 20.75
CA ASP A 133 -2.46 -8.81 20.90
C ASP A 133 -3.09 -10.11 21.42
N PRO A 134 -4.21 -10.03 22.16
CA PRO A 134 -5.02 -11.19 22.49
C PRO A 134 -5.68 -11.78 21.25
N SER A 135 -6.02 -13.06 21.32
CA SER A 135 -6.81 -13.73 20.30
C SER A 135 -8.29 -13.43 20.51
N SER A 136 -8.96 -12.87 19.52
CA SER A 136 -10.41 -12.63 19.55
C SER A 136 -11.11 -13.56 18.55
N ILE A 137 -11.84 -14.55 19.06
CA ILE A 137 -12.54 -15.57 18.28
C ILE A 137 -14.04 -15.28 18.34
N PHE A 138 -14.53 -14.52 17.35
CA PHE A 138 -15.92 -14.11 17.21
C PHE A 138 -16.62 -14.82 16.05
N GLY A 139 -15.86 -15.29 15.05
CA GLY A 139 -16.36 -16.09 13.94
C GLY A 139 -16.29 -17.60 14.17
N LYS A 140 -16.04 -18.34 13.08
CA LYS A 140 -16.07 -19.81 13.05
C LYS A 140 -14.68 -20.42 13.07
N LEU A 141 -14.42 -21.33 14.01
CA LEU A 141 -13.20 -22.14 14.07
C LEU A 141 -13.58 -23.63 14.04
N THR A 142 -13.16 -24.34 12.99
CA THR A 142 -13.46 -25.78 12.85
C THR A 142 -12.22 -26.63 12.69
N SER A 143 -12.25 -27.87 13.17
CA SER A 143 -11.21 -28.87 12.92
C SER A 143 -11.75 -30.29 12.96
N ASN A 144 -11.28 -31.14 12.04
CA ASN A 144 -11.52 -32.59 12.12
C ASN A 144 -10.56 -33.32 13.09
N GLY A 145 -9.60 -32.62 13.71
CA GLY A 145 -8.62 -33.16 14.65
C GLY A 145 -8.44 -32.27 15.89
N ASN A 146 -7.30 -32.42 16.57
CA ASN A 146 -7.03 -31.70 17.81
C ASN A 146 -6.36 -30.36 17.55
N LEU A 147 -6.89 -29.27 18.10
CA LEU A 147 -6.23 -27.97 18.12
C LEU A 147 -5.74 -27.62 19.52
N MET A 148 -4.57 -27.00 19.57
CA MET A 148 -4.01 -26.41 20.78
C MET A 148 -3.69 -24.95 20.50
N PRO A 149 -4.64 -24.02 20.72
CA PRO A 149 -4.36 -22.60 20.61
C PRO A 149 -3.66 -22.10 21.89
N ILE A 150 -2.55 -21.39 21.73
CA ILE A 150 -1.87 -20.71 22.83
C ILE A 150 -1.61 -19.25 22.46
N ASN A 151 -2.00 -18.35 23.36
CA ASN A 151 -1.68 -16.94 23.28
C ASN A 151 -1.46 -16.42 24.71
N ARG A 152 -0.25 -15.90 24.99
CA ARG A 152 0.10 -15.38 26.32
C ARG A 152 -0.70 -14.14 26.69
N ASN A 153 -1.22 -13.42 25.71
CA ASN A 153 -2.03 -12.21 25.91
C ASN A 153 -3.50 -12.55 26.18
N GLY A 154 -3.88 -13.83 26.09
CA GLY A 154 -5.24 -14.32 26.31
C GLY A 154 -5.96 -14.73 25.04
N ILE A 155 -7.03 -15.50 25.21
CA ILE A 155 -7.93 -15.95 24.16
C ILE A 155 -9.35 -15.64 24.60
N LEU A 156 -10.06 -14.83 23.82
CA LEU A 156 -11.43 -14.39 24.07
C LEU A 156 -12.35 -15.02 23.04
N PHE A 157 -13.45 -15.60 23.51
CA PHE A 157 -14.53 -16.10 22.65
C PHE A 157 -15.73 -15.16 22.78
N GLY A 158 -16.19 -14.65 21.65
CA GLY A 158 -17.29 -13.67 21.60
C GLY A 158 -18.66 -14.33 21.55
N ASN A 159 -19.69 -13.51 21.74
CA ASN A 159 -21.06 -13.93 21.51
C ASN A 159 -21.27 -14.28 20.03
N GLY A 160 -21.82 -15.46 19.73
CA GLY A 160 -22.02 -15.94 18.35
C GLY A 160 -20.83 -16.72 17.76
N ALA A 161 -19.70 -16.80 18.47
CA ALA A 161 -18.58 -17.63 18.03
C ALA A 161 -18.98 -19.11 17.93
N GLU A 162 -18.58 -19.75 16.83
CA GLU A 162 -18.82 -21.18 16.60
C GLU A 162 -17.48 -21.91 16.62
N VAL A 163 -17.25 -22.72 17.65
CA VAL A 163 -15.99 -23.44 17.85
C VAL A 163 -16.27 -24.94 17.89
N ASP A 164 -16.00 -25.61 16.77
CA ASP A 164 -16.15 -27.06 16.61
C ASP A 164 -14.77 -27.70 16.41
N VAL A 165 -14.11 -28.00 17.54
CA VAL A 165 -12.75 -28.53 17.57
C VAL A 165 -12.60 -29.55 18.69
N GLN A 166 -11.65 -30.47 18.54
CA GLN A 166 -11.22 -31.31 19.65
C GLN A 166 -10.06 -30.62 20.39
N PHE A 167 -10.13 -30.56 21.71
CA PHE A 167 -9.00 -30.13 22.53
C PHE A 167 -8.27 -31.35 23.09
N LYS A 168 -6.95 -31.38 22.91
CA LYS A 168 -6.14 -32.47 23.47
C LYS A 168 -6.10 -32.34 25.00
N ASP A 169 -6.66 -33.33 25.69
CA ASP A 169 -6.58 -33.44 27.14
C ASP A 169 -5.14 -33.81 27.59
N PHE A 170 -4.50 -32.92 28.34
CA PHE A 170 -3.17 -33.13 28.94
C PHE A 170 -3.22 -34.01 30.20
N SER A 171 -4.39 -34.17 30.82
CA SER A 171 -4.54 -34.86 32.09
C SER A 171 -4.28 -36.37 31.98
N LYS A 172 -4.36 -36.96 30.79
CA LYS A 172 -4.22 -38.41 30.58
C LYS A 172 -2.78 -38.94 30.61
N ASN A 173 -1.78 -38.08 30.80
CA ASN A 173 -0.36 -38.48 30.92
C ASN A 173 0.18 -38.50 32.36
N LEU A 174 -0.65 -38.19 33.37
CA LEU A 174 -0.22 -38.14 34.77
C LEU A 174 -0.33 -39.48 35.52
N SER A 175 -0.77 -40.57 34.87
CA SER A 175 -0.90 -41.88 35.53
C SER A 175 0.25 -42.86 35.25
N ASN A 176 1.28 -42.47 34.49
CA ASN A 176 2.43 -43.30 34.20
C ASN A 176 3.73 -42.53 34.46
N HIS A 177 4.04 -42.24 35.73
CA HIS A 177 5.39 -42.19 36.29
C HIS A 177 5.31 -42.23 37.82
#